data_AF-A0A845UQM8-F1
#
_entry.id   AF-A0A845UQM8-F1
#
_cell.length_a   1.000
_cell.length_b   1.000
_cell.length_c   1.000
_cell.angle_alpha   90.00
_cell.angle_beta   90.00
_cell.angle_gamma   90.00
#
_symmetry.space_group_name_H-M   'P 1'
#
loop_
_entity.id
_entity.type
_entity.pdbx_description
1 polymer ?
#
loop_
_entity_poly.entity_id
_entity_poly.type
_entity_poly.pdbx_seq_one_letter_code
_entity_poly.pdbx_strand_id
1 'polypeptide(L)' 'MSAEWINIQIMECEDVVGRAVTVFRQSDGTHQRYVLGNGRKVEANADGTFVIPDSATELRVMGI' A
#
# COMPACT_ATOMS: atom_id res chain seq x y z
N MET A 1 17.06 -5.76 -17.77
CA MET A 1 15.69 -6.29 -17.63
C MET A 1 15.10 -5.66 -16.38
N SER A 2 14.09 -4.80 -16.51
CA SER A 2 13.32 -4.33 -15.35
C SER A 2 12.58 -5.53 -14.80
N ALA A 3 12.91 -5.94 -13.58
CA ALA A 3 12.24 -7.07 -12.96
C ALA A 3 10.74 -6.77 -12.85
N GLU A 4 9.92 -7.78 -13.16
CA GLU A 4 8.46 -7.64 -13.17
C GLU A 4 7.96 -7.52 -11.73
N TRP A 5 7.19 -6.47 -11.45
CA TRP A 5 6.59 -6.28 -10.12
C TRP A 5 5.38 -7.20 -9.99
N ILE A 6 5.47 -8.19 -9.10
CA ILE A 6 4.36 -9.09 -8.79
C ILE A 6 3.72 -8.72 -7.46
N ASN A 7 2.39 -8.87 -7.36
CA ASN A 7 1.67 -8.73 -6.10
C ASN A 7 1.97 -9.94 -5.21
N ILE A 8 2.49 -9.69 -4.01
CA ILE A 8 2.80 -10.73 -3.02
C ILE A 8 1.85 -10.69 -1.81
N GLN A 9 1.12 -9.58 -1.63
CA GLN A 9 0.11 -9.44 -0.57
C GLN A 9 -0.92 -8.38 -0.97
N ILE A 10 -2.18 -8.58 -0.56
CA ILE A 10 -3.28 -7.63 -0.71
C ILE A 10 -3.81 -7.34 0.70
N MET A 11 -3.97 -6.06 1.03
CA MET A 11 -4.49 -5.57 2.30
C MET A 11 -5.65 -4.63 2.03
N GLU A 12 -6.76 -4.82 2.73
CA GLU A 12 -7.85 -3.85 2.75
C GLU A 12 -7.56 -2.86 3.87
N CYS A 13 -7.54 -1.58 3.51
CA CYS A 13 -7.32 -0.48 4.43
C CYS A 13 -8.50 0.49 4.38
N GLU A 14 -8.59 1.36 5.36
CA GLU A 14 -9.55 2.45 5.43
C GLU A 14 -8.82 3.78 5.55
N ASP A 15 -9.27 4.81 4.82
CA ASP A 15 -8.77 6.17 4.98
C ASP A 15 -9.40 6.88 6.20
N VAL A 16 -8.89 8.06 6.56
CA VAL A 16 -9.41 8.86 7.68
C VAL A 16 -10.88 9.28 7.55
N VAL A 17 -11.50 9.12 6.37
CA VAL A 17 -12.90 9.47 6.07
C VAL A 17 -13.79 8.22 6.05
N GLY A 18 -13.24 7.03 6.30
CA GLY A 18 -13.99 5.77 6.31
C GLY A 18 -14.11 5.11 4.93
N ARG A 19 -13.27 5.48 3.95
CA ARG A 19 -13.31 4.87 2.61
C ARG A 19 -12.39 3.67 2.56
N ALA A 20 -12.93 2.56 2.06
CA ALA A 20 -12.14 1.37 1.77
C ALA A 20 -11.13 1.64 0.63
N VAL A 21 -9.87 1.29 0.87
CA VAL A 21 -8.74 1.45 -0.03
C VAL A 21 -7.92 0.16 -0.02
N THR A 22 -7.64 -0.41 -1.19
CA THR A 22 -6.81 -1.61 -1.29
C THR A 22 -5.34 -1.25 -1.48
N VAL A 23 -4.48 -1.80 -0.61
CA VAL A 23 -3.02 -1.70 -0.69
C VAL A 23 -2.43 -3.05 -1.12
N PHE A 24 -1.55 -3.01 -2.11
CA PHE A 24 -0.81 -4.15 -2.63
C PHE A 24 0.64 -4.05 -2.22
N ARG A 25 1.17 -5.09 -1.59
CA ARG A 25 2.62 -5.28 -1.46
C ARG A 25 3.13 -5.95 -2.73
N GLN A 26 4.07 -5.30 -3.39
CA GLN A 26 4.70 -5.81 -4.61
C GLN A 26 6.18 -6.10 -4.39
N SER A 27 6.71 -7.07 -5.12
CA SER A 27 8.13 -7.34 -5.19
C SER A 27 8.57 -7.59 -6.62
N ASP A 28 9.78 -7.14 -6.96
CA ASP A 28 10.48 -7.46 -8.22
C ASP A 28 11.55 -8.55 -8.01
N GLY A 29 11.51 -9.24 -6.86
CA GLY A 29 12.51 -10.23 -6.44
C GLY A 29 13.73 -9.65 -5.70
N THR A 30 13.99 -8.35 -5.80
CA THR A 30 15.10 -7.67 -5.09
C THR A 30 14.60 -6.60 -4.12
N HIS A 31 13.58 -5.87 -4.54
CA HIS A 31 12.96 -4.76 -3.84
C HIS A 31 11.51 -5.09 -3.50
N GLN A 32 10.97 -4.32 -2.56
CA GLN A 32 9.57 -4.36 -2.19
C GLN A 32 9.01 -2.95 -2.14
N ARG A 33 7.74 -2.83 -2.51
CA ARG A 33 7.00 -1.57 -2.43
C ARG A 33 5.54 -1.83 -2.07
N TYR A 34 4.88 -0.79 -1.58
CA TYR A 34 3.44 -0.79 -1.39
C TYR A 34 2.81 0.16 -2.41
N VAL A 35 1.71 -0.26 -3.04
CA VAL A 35 0.98 0.53 -4.01
C VAL A 35 -0.52 0.40 -3.81
N LEU A 36 -1.29 1.39 -4.22
CA LEU A 36 -2.74 1.32 -4.32
C LEU A 36 -3.17 0.55 -5.58
N GLY A 37 -4.46 0.19 -5.69
CA GLY A 37 -5.01 -0.44 -6.90
C GLY A 37 -4.85 0.35 -8.19
N ASN A 38 -4.63 1.67 -8.10
CA ASN A 38 -4.31 2.54 -9.24
C ASN A 38 -2.79 2.66 -9.52
N GLY A 39 -1.95 1.89 -8.83
CA GLY A 39 -0.49 1.89 -8.99
C GLY A 39 0.24 3.02 -8.25
N ARG A 40 -0.45 3.92 -7.55
CA ARG A 40 0.20 4.96 -6.74
C ARG A 40 0.96 4.35 -5.57
N LYS A 41 2.20 4.77 -5.35
CA LYS A 41 3.03 4.31 -4.23
C LYS A 41 2.46 4.78 -2.89
N VAL A 42 2.53 3.92 -1.88
CA VAL A 42 2.29 4.27 -0.48
C VAL A 42 3.49 3.88 0.37
N GLU A 43 3.67 4.60 1.47
CA GLU A 43 4.73 4.36 2.43
C GLU A 43 4.15 3.68 3.67
N ALA A 44 4.83 2.66 4.17
CA ALA A 44 4.42 1.99 5.40
C ALA A 44 5.09 2.68 6.60
N ASN A 45 4.28 3.05 7.58
CA ASN A 45 4.74 3.61 8.84
C ASN A 45 5.12 2.49 9.84
N ALA A 46 5.91 2.84 10.85
CA ALA A 46 6.34 1.89 11.88
C ALA A 46 5.18 1.39 12.78
N ASP A 47 4.06 2.11 12.82
CA ASP A 47 2.86 1.76 13.58
C ASP A 47 1.90 0.82 12.82
N GLY A 48 2.25 0.43 11.59
CA GLY A 48 1.43 -0.45 10.75
C GLY A 48 0.40 0.28 9.88
N THR A 49 0.35 1.62 9.91
CA THR A 49 -0.43 2.42 8.97
C THR A 49 0.33 2.64 7.66
N PHE A 50 -0.38 3.10 6.62
CA PHE A 50 0.23 3.53 5.36
C PHE A 50 -0.07 5.00 5.09
N VAL A 51 0.83 5.70 4.41
CA VAL A 51 0.65 7.09 3.99
C VAL A 51 0.75 7.20 2.47
N ILE A 52 -0.18 7.94 1.88
CA ILE A 52 -0.10 8.40 0.49
C ILE A 52 0.76 9.69 0.47
N PRO A 53 1.98 9.68 -0.09
CA PRO A 53 2.92 10.79 0.03
C PRO A 53 2.37 12.13 -0.50
N ASP A 54 1.63 12.10 -1.61
CA ASP A 54 1.16 13.34 -2.26
C ASP A 54 0.06 14.05 -1.47
N SER A 55 -0.67 13.33 -0.62
CA SER A 55 -1.86 13.86 0.08
C SER A 55 -1.75 13.77 1.60
N ALA A 56 -0.65 13.23 2.14
CA ALA A 56 -0.48 12.92 3.56
C ALA A 56 -1.66 12.13 4.16
N THR A 57 -2.37 11.35 3.31
CA THR A 57 -3.53 10.59 3.75
C THR A 57 -3.06 9.32 4.42
N GLU A 58 -3.42 9.15 5.69
CA GLU A 58 -3.19 7.91 6.44
C GLU A 58 -4.24 6.87 6.09
N LEU A 59 -3.80 5.63 5.94
CA LEU A 59 -4.59 4.44 5.68
C LEU A 59 -4.33 3.43 6.79
N ARG A 60 -5.38 2.83 7.34
CA ARG A 60 -5.28 1.82 8.40
C ARG A 60 -5.75 0.49 7.88
N VAL A 61 -4.99 -0.58 8.14
CA VAL A 61 -5.42 -1.94 7.78
C VAL A 61 -6.70 -2.24 8.54
N MET A 62 -7.73 -2.65 7.81
CA MET A 62 -8.96 -3.16 8.40
C MET A 62 -8.62 -4.54 8.96
N GLY A 63 -8.64 -4.66 10.29
CA GLY A 63 -8.50 -5.96 10.96
C GLY A 63 -9.68 -6.85 10.57
N ILE A 64 -9.40 -8.10 10.21
CA ILE A 64 -10.40 -9.15 10.01
C ILE A 64 -10.98 -9.56 11.36
#